data_AF-X1LFI3-F1
#
_entry.id   AF-X1LFI3-F1
#
_cell.length_a   1.000
_cell.length_b   1.000
_cell.length_c   1.000
_cell.angle_alpha   90.00
_cell.angle_beta   90.00
_cell.angle_gamma   90.00
#
_symmetry.space_group_name_H-M   'P 1'
#
loop_
_entity.id
_entity.type
_entity.pdbx_description
1 polymer ?
#
loop_
_entity_poly.entity_id
_entity_poly.type
_entity_poly.pdbx_seq_one_letter_code
_entity_poly.pdbx_strand_id
1 'polypeptide(L)'
;MAVIIEHKEEISSDFEGAIIDIETWGEFNDRYNDSRRYKGIQLVIFGFIDRHALHVFCARGMEAISELREITERIIDNLERPFYAFSSEFERGVFFHQLGKKIDFDGEL
;
A
#
# COMPACT_ATOMS: atom_id res chain seq x y z
N MET A 1 -12.34 -19.23 5.26
CA MET A 1 -12.79 -18.01 4.58
C MET A 1 -11.68 -17.00 4.78
N ALA A 2 -11.13 -16.45 3.70
CA ALA A 2 -10.24 -15.30 3.79
C ALA A 2 -11.01 -14.16 4.47
N VAL A 3 -10.34 -13.43 5.37
CA VAL A 3 -10.93 -12.30 6.08
C VAL A 3 -9.95 -11.15 5.97
N ILE A 4 -10.40 -10.06 5.36
CA ILE A 4 -9.74 -8.76 5.46
C ILE A 4 -10.29 -8.06 6.69
N ILE A 5 -9.41 -7.67 7.60
CA ILE A 5 -9.79 -6.87 8.76
C ILE A 5 -9.64 -5.41 8.35
N GLU A 6 -10.73 -4.65 8.44
CA GLU A 6 -10.73 -3.21 8.22
C GLU A 6 -10.73 -2.47 9.58
N HIS A 7 -9.83 -1.51 9.72
CA HIS A 7 -9.83 -0.51 10.77
C HIS A 7 -10.06 0.86 10.13
N LYS A 8 -10.91 1.69 10.74
CA LYS A 8 -11.18 3.05 10.27
C LYS A 8 -11.22 4.00 11.45
N GLU A 9 -10.54 5.14 11.31
CA GLU A 9 -10.65 6.27 12.22
C GLU A 9 -11.03 7.51 11.42
N GLU A 10 -12.15 8.14 11.78
CA GLU A 10 -12.63 9.36 11.10
C GLU A 10 -11.78 10.57 11.50
N ILE A 11 -11.43 11.39 10.51
CA ILE A 11 -10.60 12.57 10.64
C ILE A 11 -11.31 13.72 9.90
N SER A 12 -11.05 14.96 10.31
CA SER A 12 -11.42 16.15 9.55
C SER A 12 -10.18 17.00 9.37
N SER A 13 -9.63 17.01 8.15
CA SER A 13 -8.42 17.75 7.79
C SER A 13 -8.65 18.55 6.50
N ASP A 14 -7.81 19.56 6.27
CA ASP A 14 -7.71 20.30 5.00
C ASP A 14 -6.61 19.73 4.08
N PHE A 15 -6.02 18.59 4.45
CA PHE A 15 -5.01 17.88 3.65
C PHE A 15 -5.55 17.49 2.26
N GLU A 16 -4.80 17.79 1.21
CA GLU A 16 -5.15 17.41 -0.15
C GLU A 16 -4.42 16.11 -0.54
N GLY A 17 -5.18 15.13 -1.05
CA GLY A 17 -4.66 13.84 -1.49
C GLY A 17 -4.63 12.79 -0.37
N ALA A 18 -3.65 11.90 -0.44
CA ALA A 18 -3.51 10.80 0.50
C ALA A 18 -2.06 10.45 0.83
N ILE A 19 -1.83 10.11 2.10
CA ILE A 19 -0.59 9.50 2.59
C ILE A 19 -0.81 8.00 2.62
N ILE A 20 0.05 7.24 1.96
CA ILE A 20 -0.05 5.78 1.84
C ILE A 20 1.12 5.15 2.58
N ASP A 21 0.85 4.05 3.25
CA ASP A 21 1.86 3.22 3.90
C ASP A 21 1.50 1.73 3.75
N ILE A 22 2.51 0.86 3.78
CA ILE A 22 2.32 -0.58 3.62
C ILE A 22 3.16 -1.38 4.60
N GLU A 23 2.59 -2.48 5.08
CA GLU A 23 3.37 -3.51 5.76
C GLU A 23 3.42 -4.77 4.92
N THR A 24 4.58 -5.42 4.97
CA THR A 24 4.90 -6.50 4.06
C THR A 24 5.50 -7.72 4.75
N TRP A 25 5.40 -8.85 4.07
CA TRP A 25 6.05 -10.10 4.48
C TRP A 25 6.94 -10.61 3.34
N GLY A 26 8.19 -10.94 3.66
CA GLY A 26 9.17 -11.46 2.71
C GLY A 26 10.56 -10.90 2.94
N GLU A 27 11.50 -11.29 2.09
CA GLU A 27 12.89 -10.87 2.17
C GLU A 27 13.26 -9.96 1.00
N PHE A 28 14.14 -9.00 1.26
CA PHE A 28 14.80 -8.24 0.21
C PHE A 28 15.77 -9.12 -0.57
N ASN A 29 15.74 -9.04 -1.89
CA ASN A 29 16.75 -9.67 -2.73
C ASN A 29 17.95 -8.75 -2.94
N ASP A 30 18.90 -8.80 -2.00
CA ASP A 30 20.09 -7.93 -1.95
C ASP A 30 21.09 -8.10 -3.11
N ARG A 31 20.80 -9.00 -4.05
CA ARG A 31 21.54 -9.09 -5.33
C ARG A 31 21.21 -7.93 -6.28
N TYR A 32 20.12 -7.21 -6.03
CA TYR A 32 19.64 -6.12 -6.87
C TYR A 32 19.54 -4.83 -6.05
N ASN A 33 19.89 -3.71 -6.68
CA ASN A 33 19.76 -2.36 -6.14
C ASN A 33 18.59 -1.58 -6.78
N ASP A 34 17.69 -2.28 -7.48
CA ASP A 34 16.50 -1.71 -8.11
C ASP A 34 15.24 -2.46 -7.66
N SER A 35 14.10 -2.16 -8.27
CA SER A 35 12.80 -2.71 -7.87
C SER A 35 12.75 -4.24 -7.81
N ARG A 36 13.62 -4.95 -8.54
CA ARG A 36 13.74 -6.42 -8.48
C ARG A 36 14.03 -6.93 -7.07
N ARG A 37 14.61 -6.08 -6.20
CA ARG A 37 14.82 -6.37 -4.78
C ARG A 37 13.52 -6.71 -4.05
N TYR A 38 12.39 -6.18 -4.49
CA TYR A 38 11.08 -6.33 -3.85
C TYR A 38 10.20 -7.44 -4.45
N LYS A 39 10.66 -8.14 -5.50
CA LYS A 39 9.85 -9.12 -6.25
C LYS A 39 9.25 -10.24 -5.39
N GLY A 40 9.93 -10.63 -4.32
CA GLY A 40 9.49 -11.70 -3.41
C GLY A 40 8.66 -11.22 -2.22
N ILE A 41 8.47 -9.91 -2.07
CA ILE A 41 7.79 -9.29 -0.93
C ILE A 41 6.28 -9.25 -1.19
N GLN A 42 5.49 -9.66 -0.21
CA GLN A 42 4.03 -9.70 -0.26
C GLN A 42 3.42 -8.59 0.59
N LEU A 43 2.41 -7.92 0.05
CA LEU A 43 1.61 -6.95 0.80
C LEU A 43 0.73 -7.68 1.82
N VAL A 44 0.82 -7.31 3.10
CA VAL A 44 0.00 -7.91 4.18
C VAL A 44 -0.85 -6.89 4.93
N ILE A 45 -0.48 -5.61 4.87
CA ILE A 45 -1.29 -4.50 5.34
C ILE A 45 -1.19 -3.35 4.33
N PHE A 46 -2.33 -2.75 4.00
CA PHE A 46 -2.42 -1.53 3.23
C PHE A 46 -3.09 -0.45 4.08
N GLY A 47 -2.37 0.64 4.31
CA GLY A 47 -2.83 1.80 5.06
C GLY A 47 -2.87 3.06 4.19
N PHE A 48 -3.86 3.91 4.40
CA PHE A 48 -3.79 5.28 3.90
C PHE A 48 -4.53 6.25 4.80
N ILE A 49 -4.14 7.52 4.73
CA ILE A 49 -4.81 8.64 5.39
C ILE A 49 -5.18 9.66 4.31
N ASP A 50 -6.43 10.06 4.28
CA ASP A 50 -6.91 11.20 3.50
C ASP A 50 -7.53 12.26 4.43
N ARG A 51 -8.19 13.27 3.86
CA ARG A 51 -8.85 14.33 4.64
C ARG A 51 -10.01 13.86 5.51
N HIS A 52 -10.53 12.67 5.25
CA HIS A 52 -11.74 12.11 5.85
C HIS A 52 -11.43 11.03 6.89
N ALA A 53 -10.41 10.21 6.68
CA ALA A 53 -10.13 9.09 7.57
C ALA A 53 -8.72 8.51 7.42
N LEU A 54 -8.30 7.80 8.47
CA LEU A 54 -7.28 6.76 8.40
C LEU A 54 -7.97 5.42 8.13
N HIS A 55 -7.52 4.71 7.10
CA HIS A 55 -7.99 3.39 6.69
C HIS A 55 -6.88 2.33 6.75
N VAL A 56 -7.16 1.33 7.59
CA VAL A 56 -6.48 0.08 7.95
C VAL A 56 -6.90 -1.22 7.25
N PHE A 57 -6.29 -1.73 6.17
CA PHE A 57 -6.67 -3.05 5.62
C PHE A 57 -5.63 -4.13 5.90
N CYS A 58 -5.98 -5.15 6.68
CA CYS A 58 -5.07 -6.23 7.09
C CYS A 58 -5.52 -7.59 6.56
N ALA A 59 -4.61 -8.33 5.92
CA ALA A 59 -4.85 -9.71 5.52
C ALA A 59 -4.81 -10.66 6.73
N ARG A 60 -5.93 -11.32 7.06
CA ARG A 60 -5.96 -12.33 8.12
C ARG A 60 -5.46 -13.69 7.61
N GLY A 61 -4.15 -13.84 7.61
CA GLY A 61 -3.46 -15.05 7.17
C GLY A 61 -3.19 -15.07 5.66
N MET A 62 -2.40 -16.05 5.22
CA MET A 62 -1.84 -16.09 3.87
C MET A 62 -2.88 -16.16 2.76
N GLU A 63 -4.03 -16.81 3.02
CA GLU A 63 -5.12 -16.95 2.05
C GLU A 63 -5.72 -15.58 1.65
N ALA A 64 -5.72 -14.61 2.58
CA ALA A 64 -6.29 -13.28 2.38
C ALA A 64 -5.36 -12.30 1.65
N ILE A 65 -4.09 -12.66 1.42
CA ILE A 65 -3.13 -11.78 0.71
C ILE A 65 -3.60 -11.47 -0.71
N SER A 66 -4.13 -12.47 -1.41
CA SER A 66 -4.64 -12.29 -2.77
C SER A 66 -5.83 -11.33 -2.84
N GLU A 67 -6.72 -11.38 -1.83
CA GLU A 67 -7.87 -10.51 -1.71
C GLU A 67 -7.45 -9.08 -1.31
N LEU A 68 -6.49 -8.94 -0.38
CA LEU A 68 -5.93 -7.64 -0.01
C LEU A 68 -5.36 -6.94 -1.23
N ARG A 69 -4.63 -7.68 -2.08
CA ARG A 69 -4.08 -7.15 -3.33
C ARG A 69 -5.14 -6.55 -4.24
N GLU A 70 -6.27 -7.25 -4.43
CA GLU A 70 -7.38 -6.78 -5.27
C GLU A 70 -8.11 -5.57 -4.67
N ILE A 71 -8.20 -5.51 -3.33
CA ILE A 71 -8.75 -4.35 -2.62
C ILE A 71 -7.83 -3.15 -2.77
N THR A 72 -6.53 -3.32 -2.50
CA THR A 72 -5.53 -2.26 -2.65
C THR A 72 -5.52 -1.69 -4.06
N GLU A 73 -5.56 -2.55 -5.09
CA GLU A 73 -5.62 -2.09 -6.48
C GLU A 73 -6.83 -1.18 -6.74
N ARG A 74 -8.02 -1.59 -6.28
CA ARG A 74 -9.26 -0.80 -6.43
C ARG A 74 -9.22 0.50 -5.63
N ILE A 75 -8.67 0.48 -4.42
CA ILE A 75 -8.59 1.70 -3.61
C ILE A 75 -7.66 2.71 -4.27
N ILE A 76 -6.47 2.29 -4.66
CA ILE A 76 -5.47 3.18 -5.27
C ILE A 76 -6.02 3.83 -6.55
N ASP A 77 -6.79 3.11 -7.36
CA ASP A 77 -7.41 3.67 -8.57
C ASP A 77 -8.45 4.77 -8.29
N ASN A 78 -9.01 4.82 -7.09
CA ASN A 78 -10.06 5.76 -6.70
C ASN A 78 -9.60 6.81 -5.67
N LEU A 79 -8.36 6.71 -5.17
CA LEU A 79 -7.85 7.58 -4.13
C LEU A 79 -7.52 8.96 -4.70
N GLU A 80 -7.87 10.02 -3.96
CA GLU A 80 -7.55 11.40 -4.37
C GLU A 80 -6.03 11.60 -4.35
N ARG A 81 -5.49 12.20 -5.42
CA ARG A 81 -4.09 12.66 -5.50
C ARG A 81 -3.96 14.06 -4.91
N PRO A 82 -2.76 14.52 -4.51
CA PRO A 82 -1.44 13.86 -4.61
C PRO A 82 -1.24 12.66 -3.68
N PHE A 83 -0.36 11.72 -4.08
CA PHE A 83 0.06 10.60 -3.23
C PHE A 83 1.38 10.89 -2.55
N TYR A 84 1.43 10.59 -1.26
CA TYR A 84 2.61 10.73 -0.42
C TYR A 84 2.94 9.42 0.30
N ALA A 85 4.22 9.20 0.59
CA ALA A 85 4.68 8.09 1.42
C ALA A 85 6.00 8.49 2.10
N PHE A 86 6.32 7.77 3.19
CA PHE A 86 7.67 7.73 3.73
C PHE A 86 8.40 6.56 3.07
N SER A 87 9.52 6.82 2.42
CA SER A 87 10.29 5.87 1.61
C SER A 87 9.63 5.43 0.30
N SER A 88 9.02 6.36 -0.45
CA SER A 88 8.16 6.09 -1.63
C SER A 88 8.68 5.09 -2.68
N GLU A 89 9.99 4.92 -2.79
CA GLU A 89 10.61 3.91 -3.65
C GLU A 89 10.31 2.46 -3.22
N PHE A 90 10.16 2.22 -1.92
CA PHE A 90 9.74 0.93 -1.38
C PHE A 90 8.29 0.62 -1.77
N GLU A 91 7.34 1.51 -1.50
CA GLU A 91 5.93 1.34 -1.85
C GLU A 91 5.77 1.15 -3.36
N ARG A 92 6.42 2.01 -4.16
CA ARG A 92 6.46 1.92 -5.62
C ARG A 92 6.96 0.56 -6.08
N GLY A 93 8.03 0.07 -5.47
CA GLY A 93 8.65 -1.21 -5.79
C GLY A 93 7.75 -2.41 -5.47
N VAL A 94 7.13 -2.43 -4.29
CA VAL A 94 6.20 -3.49 -3.88
C VAL A 94 4.96 -3.46 -4.76
N PHE A 95 4.35 -2.30 -5.00
CA PHE A 95 3.17 -2.20 -5.85
C PHE A 95 3.43 -2.61 -7.30
N PHE A 96 4.60 -2.27 -7.85
CA PHE A 96 4.99 -2.74 -9.18
C PHE A 96 4.98 -4.27 -9.30
N HIS A 97 5.52 -4.96 -8.28
CA HIS A 97 5.61 -6.41 -8.31
C HIS A 97 4.33 -7.14 -7.86
N GLN A 98 3.59 -6.57 -6.92
CA GLN A 98 2.36 -7.16 -6.40
C GLN A 98 1.17 -6.85 -7.31
N LEU A 99 0.98 -5.58 -7.70
CA LEU A 99 -0.19 -5.11 -8.45
C LEU A 99 0.06 -5.05 -9.96
N GLY A 100 1.31 -5.13 -10.41
CA GLY A 100 1.66 -4.88 -11.82
C GLY A 100 1.50 -3.41 -12.22
N LYS A 101 1.35 -2.49 -11.25
CA LYS A 101 1.12 -1.07 -11.48
C LYS A 101 2.34 -0.23 -11.13
N LYS A 102 2.65 0.74 -11.97
CA LYS A 102 3.59 1.81 -11.63
C LYS A 102 2.78 2.93 -10.99
N ILE A 103 2.94 3.09 -9.69
CA ILE A 103 2.31 4.18 -8.94
C ILE A 103 3.36 5.27 -8.76
N ASP A 104 3.01 6.47 -9.19
CA ASP A 104 3.82 7.65 -8.98
C ASP A 104 3.40 8.31 -7.68
N PHE A 105 4.34 8.39 -6.74
CA PHE A 105 4.21 9.25 -5.58
C PHE A 105 4.59 10.67 -5.96
N ASP A 106 3.76 11.62 -5.55
CA ASP A 106 3.89 13.04 -5.84
C ASP A 106 4.78 13.75 -4.81
N GLY A 107 4.98 13.15 -3.63
CA GLY A 107 5.92 13.65 -2.63
C GLY A 107 6.41 12.59 -1.64
N GLU A 108 7.61 12.85 -1.12
CA GLU A 108 8.25 12.12 -0.01
C GLU A 108 8.04 12.94 1.27
N LEU A 109 7.70 12.30 2.38
CA LEU A 109 7.47 12.94 3.69
C LEU A 109 8.68 12.88 4.63
#